data_AF-A0AA35RPI3-F1
#
_entry.id   AF-A0AA35RPI3-F1
#
_cell.length_a   1.000
_cell.length_b   1.000
_cell.length_c   1.000
_cell.angle_alpha   90.00
_cell.angle_beta   90.00
_cell.angle_gamma   90.00
#
_symmetry.space_group_name_H-M   'P 1'
#
loop_
_entity.id
_entity.type
_entity.pdbx_description
1 polymer ?
#
loop_
_entity_poly.entity_id
_entity_poly.type
_entity_poly.pdbx_seq_one_letter_code
_entity_poly.pdbx_strand_id
1 'polypeptide(L)'
;MPAKSLCRQQSPSALSGEIPPELGNLTSLTELNLFNNQLTSEIPQELGNLTNLHVLRVSENQLTGEIPAGLGNLANLTELVLNENQLSGCLPSNLIGRLDDEISDLGGLPFCP
;
A
#
# COMPACT_ATOMS: atom_id res chain seq x y z
N MET A 1 28.83 23.94 -14.25
CA MET A 1 28.67 22.58 -14.80
C MET A 1 27.34 22.04 -14.26
N PRO A 2 26.25 22.09 -15.06
CA PRO A 2 24.91 21.75 -14.58
C PRO A 2 24.60 20.27 -14.73
N ALA A 3 23.81 19.77 -13.77
CA ALA A 3 22.87 18.64 -13.82
C ALA A 3 23.33 17.34 -14.51
N LYS A 4 23.78 16.37 -13.71
CA LYS A 4 23.51 14.95 -14.00
C LYS A 4 22.05 14.68 -13.66
N SER A 5 21.14 15.01 -14.57
CA SER A 5 19.80 14.44 -14.55
C SER A 5 19.96 12.95 -14.82
N LEU A 6 19.84 12.14 -13.78
CA LEU A 6 19.77 10.70 -13.89
C LEU A 6 18.41 10.38 -14.52
N CYS A 7 18.37 10.13 -15.83
CA CYS A 7 17.22 9.49 -16.44
C CYS A 7 17.01 8.16 -15.71
N ARG A 8 16.03 8.10 -14.80
CA ARG A 8 15.47 6.82 -14.37
C ARG A 8 15.02 6.14 -15.66
N GLN A 9 15.64 5.01 -15.99
CA GLN A 9 15.24 4.20 -17.13
C GLN A 9 13.79 3.77 -16.86
N GLN A 10 12.84 4.42 -17.51
CA GLN A 10 11.43 4.06 -17.44
C GLN A 10 11.24 2.81 -18.28
N SER A 11 11.06 1.68 -17.61
CA SER A 11 10.56 0.45 -18.23
C SER A 11 9.16 0.73 -18.81
N PRO A 12 8.84 0.29 -20.04
CA PRO A 12 7.61 0.65 -20.75
C PRO A 12 6.33 -0.04 -20.22
N SER A 13 6.28 -0.44 -18.95
CA SER A 13 5.17 -1.22 -18.37
C SER A 13 4.83 -0.86 -16.92
N ALA A 14 5.30 0.27 -16.40
CA ALA A 14 4.93 0.71 -15.05
C ALA A 14 3.48 1.19 -15.05
N LEU A 15 2.63 0.61 -14.18
CA LEU A 15 1.29 1.13 -13.93
C LEU A 15 1.42 2.54 -13.34
N SER A 16 0.58 3.47 -13.79
CA SER A 16 0.59 4.86 -13.33
C SER A 16 -0.82 5.37 -13.10
N GLY A 17 -0.93 6.48 -12.38
CA GLY A 17 -2.21 7.02 -11.92
C GLY A 17 -2.60 6.48 -10.55
N GLU A 18 -3.88 6.54 -10.23
CA GLU A 18 -4.38 6.21 -8.89
C GLU A 18 -4.76 4.73 -8.78
N ILE A 19 -4.82 4.22 -7.54
CA ILE A 19 -5.41 2.90 -7.29
C ILE A 19 -6.93 3.04 -7.45
N PRO A 20 -7.59 2.29 -8.36
CA PRO A 20 -9.02 2.43 -8.56
C PRO A 20 -9.79 1.89 -7.35
N PRO A 21 -10.76 2.63 -6.80
CA PRO A 21 -11.57 2.19 -5.66
C PRO A 21 -12.38 0.92 -5.98
N GLU A 22 -12.68 0.66 -7.25
CA GLU A 22 -13.40 -0.54 -7.70
C GLU A 22 -12.64 -1.83 -7.40
N LEU A 23 -11.33 -1.80 -7.13
CA LEU A 23 -10.60 -2.97 -6.64
C LEU A 23 -11.19 -3.51 -5.34
N GLY A 24 -11.80 -2.66 -4.52
CA GLY A 24 -12.52 -3.07 -3.31
C GLY A 24 -13.69 -4.02 -3.56
N ASN A 25 -14.18 -4.13 -4.80
CA ASN A 25 -15.26 -5.06 -5.15
C ASN A 25 -14.76 -6.51 -5.38
N LEU A 26 -13.44 -6.72 -5.48
CA LEU A 26 -12.83 -8.04 -5.70
C LEU A 26 -12.74 -8.84 -4.40
N THR A 27 -13.86 -9.01 -3.70
CA THR A 27 -13.92 -9.56 -2.32
C THR A 27 -13.35 -10.97 -2.15
N SER A 28 -13.15 -11.74 -3.24
CA SER A 28 -12.51 -13.06 -3.21
C SER A 28 -10.98 -13.01 -3.31
N LEU A 29 -10.39 -11.83 -3.43
CA LEU A 29 -8.97 -11.64 -3.66
C LEU A 29 -8.18 -11.90 -2.37
N THR A 30 -7.12 -12.71 -2.49
CA THR A 30 -6.28 -13.15 -1.36
C THR A 30 -4.92 -12.46 -1.34
N GLU A 31 -4.44 -11.97 -2.48
CA GLU A 31 -3.19 -11.24 -2.61
C GLU A 31 -3.36 -10.08 -3.61
N LEU A 32 -3.00 -8.87 -3.16
CA LEU A 32 -2.93 -7.67 -4.00
C LEU A 32 -1.49 -7.17 -4.01
N ASN A 33 -0.84 -7.31 -5.16
CA ASN A 33 0.54 -6.89 -5.35
C ASN A 33 0.63 -5.79 -6.41
N LEU A 34 0.93 -4.58 -5.95
CA LEU A 34 1.12 -3.36 -6.74
C LEU A 34 2.54 -2.79 -6.57
N PHE A 35 3.47 -3.61 -6.09
CA PHE A 35 4.87 -3.24 -5.86
C PHE A 35 5.55 -2.65 -7.11
N ASN A 36 6.41 -1.65 -6.91
CA ASN A 36 7.30 -1.07 -7.91
C ASN A 36 6.56 -0.58 -9.16
N ASN A 37 5.64 0.36 -8.94
CA ASN A 37 4.89 1.04 -9.97
C ASN A 37 5.04 2.57 -9.84
N GLN A 38 4.29 3.32 -10.65
CA GLN A 38 4.21 4.78 -10.60
C GLN A 38 2.83 5.22 -10.09
N LEU A 39 2.25 4.47 -9.16
CA LEU A 39 0.96 4.80 -8.59
C LEU A 39 1.08 6.04 -7.70
N THR A 40 0.11 6.93 -7.81
CA THR A 40 0.04 8.21 -7.12
C THR A 40 -1.24 8.33 -6.30
N SER A 41 -1.39 9.44 -5.58
CA SER A 41 -2.56 9.75 -4.76
C SER A 41 -2.71 8.81 -3.55
N GLU A 42 -3.88 8.81 -2.92
CA GLU A 42 -4.13 8.09 -1.67
C GLU A 42 -4.50 6.63 -1.90
N ILE A 43 -4.35 5.80 -0.86
CA ILE A 43 -4.89 4.44 -0.84
C ILE A 43 -6.42 4.53 -0.68
N PRO A 44 -7.24 3.92 -1.55
CA PRO A 44 -8.69 3.97 -1.42
C PRO A 44 -9.19 3.25 -0.17
N GLN A 45 -10.16 3.84 0.53
CA GLN A 45 -10.81 3.20 1.69
C GLN A 45 -11.51 1.89 1.32
N GLU A 46 -11.95 1.76 0.06
CA GLU A 46 -12.67 0.62 -0.48
C GLU A 46 -11.84 -0.66 -0.47
N LEU A 47 -10.49 -0.55 -0.45
CA LEU A 47 -9.63 -1.72 -0.26
C LEU A 47 -9.91 -2.43 1.07
N GLY A 48 -10.48 -1.74 2.07
CA GLY A 48 -10.95 -2.34 3.32
C GLY A 48 -12.07 -3.39 3.16
N ASN A 49 -12.70 -3.47 1.99
CA ASN A 49 -13.72 -4.50 1.70
C ASN A 49 -13.12 -5.87 1.35
N LEU A 50 -11.81 -5.95 1.10
CA LEU A 50 -11.09 -7.17 0.70
C LEU A 50 -10.84 -8.10 1.90
N THR A 51 -11.88 -8.48 2.63
CA THR A 51 -11.78 -9.22 3.90
C THR A 51 -11.08 -10.59 3.79
N ASN A 52 -10.95 -11.16 2.59
CA ASN A 52 -10.18 -12.39 2.33
C ASN A 52 -8.69 -12.15 2.01
N LEU A 53 -8.23 -10.90 2.02
CA LEU A 53 -6.87 -10.52 1.69
C LEU A 53 -5.90 -10.95 2.79
N HIS A 54 -4.84 -11.63 2.39
CA HIS A 54 -3.73 -12.06 3.26
C HIS A 54 -2.48 -11.22 3.02
N VAL A 55 -2.27 -10.78 1.77
CA VAL A 55 -1.08 -10.04 1.35
C VAL A 55 -1.49 -8.74 0.64
N LEU A 56 -0.97 -7.61 1.13
CA LEU A 56 -1.09 -6.31 0.49
C LEU A 56 0.31 -5.69 0.32
N ARG A 57 0.78 -5.59 -0.92
CA ARG A 57 2.05 -4.94 -1.27
C ARG A 57 1.80 -3.74 -2.16
N VAL A 58 2.12 -2.54 -1.70
CA VAL A 58 2.04 -1.30 -2.49
C VAL A 58 3.33 -0.48 -2.42
N SER A 59 4.41 -1.09 -1.94
CA SER A 59 5.71 -0.44 -1.80
C SER A 59 6.34 -0.05 -3.14
N GLU A 60 7.32 0.86 -3.08
CA GLU A 60 7.99 1.44 -4.25
C GLU A 60 6.98 2.12 -5.22
N ASN A 61 6.20 3.04 -4.68
CA ASN A 61 5.25 3.87 -5.45
C ASN A 61 5.38 5.35 -5.03
N GLN A 62 4.45 6.19 -5.46
CA GLN A 62 4.36 7.61 -5.12
C GLN A 62 3.05 7.91 -4.37
N LEU A 63 2.55 6.94 -3.59
CA LEU A 63 1.32 7.09 -2.83
C LEU A 63 1.50 8.10 -1.70
N THR A 64 0.48 8.92 -1.46
CA THR A 64 0.45 10.00 -0.46
C THR A 64 -0.73 9.84 0.49
N GLY A 65 -0.87 10.75 1.46
CA GLY A 65 -2.02 10.77 2.37
C GLY A 65 -1.89 9.81 3.54
N GLU A 66 -3.00 9.55 4.23
CA GLU A 66 -3.05 8.68 5.41
C GLU A 66 -3.41 7.24 5.04
N ILE A 67 -3.14 6.31 5.96
CA ILE A 67 -3.58 4.92 5.84
C ILE A 67 -5.09 4.86 6.14
N PRO A 68 -5.94 4.38 5.21
CA PRO A 68 -7.38 4.35 5.45
C PRO A 68 -7.76 3.46 6.62
N ALA A 69 -8.64 3.96 7.50
CA ALA A 69 -9.18 3.20 8.63
C ALA A 69 -9.80 1.85 8.19
N GLY A 70 -10.36 1.80 6.97
CA GLY A 70 -10.93 0.59 6.39
C GLY A 70 -9.95 -0.59 6.28
N LEU A 71 -8.63 -0.36 6.19
CA LEU A 71 -7.64 -1.45 6.20
C LEU A 71 -7.65 -2.23 7.52
N GLY A 72 -8.14 -1.64 8.61
CA GLY A 72 -8.38 -2.35 9.87
C GLY A 72 -9.39 -3.51 9.74
N ASN A 73 -10.27 -3.48 8.74
CA ASN A 73 -11.27 -4.53 8.50
C ASN A 73 -10.72 -5.80 7.85
N LEU A 74 -9.49 -5.76 7.34
CA LEU A 74 -8.89 -6.86 6.58
C LEU A 74 -8.47 -8.01 7.49
N ALA A 75 -9.40 -8.70 8.15
CA ALA A 75 -9.16 -9.64 9.26
C ALA A 75 -8.16 -10.77 9.01
N ASN A 76 -7.93 -11.12 7.73
CA ASN A 76 -7.00 -12.17 7.32
C ASN A 76 -5.62 -11.66 6.88
N LEU A 77 -5.40 -10.34 6.89
CA LEU A 77 -4.14 -9.74 6.48
C LEU A 77 -3.01 -10.14 7.42
N THR A 78 -1.96 -10.74 6.87
CA THR A 78 -0.74 -11.17 7.56
C THR A 78 0.50 -10.47 7.04
N GLU A 79 0.46 -9.98 5.80
CA GLU A 79 1.58 -9.25 5.19
C GLU A 79 1.11 -7.90 4.67
N LEU A 80 1.78 -6.84 5.13
CA LEU A 80 1.55 -5.46 4.69
C LEU A 80 2.88 -4.79 4.39
N VAL A 81 3.07 -4.36 3.13
CA VAL A 81 4.30 -3.72 2.67
C VAL A 81 3.97 -2.37 2.03
N LEU A 82 4.37 -1.30 2.70
CA LEU A 82 4.01 0.10 2.43
C LEU A 82 5.22 1.02 2.17
N ASN A 83 6.44 0.54 2.47
CA ASN A 83 7.67 1.33 2.37
C ASN A 83 7.93 1.91 0.98
N GLU A 84 8.84 2.88 0.90
CA GLU A 84 9.17 3.57 -0.36
C GLU A 84 7.92 4.22 -1.00
N ASN A 85 7.14 4.92 -0.18
CA ASN A 85 6.02 5.79 -0.55
C ASN A 85 6.13 7.13 0.22
N GLN A 86 5.16 8.02 0.04
CA GLN A 86 5.02 9.30 0.76
C GLN A 86 3.80 9.28 1.70
N LEU A 87 3.48 8.10 2.24
CA LEU A 87 2.38 7.89 3.18
C LEU A 87 2.68 8.55 4.53
N SER A 88 1.63 8.95 5.22
CA SER A 88 1.66 9.68 6.49
C SER A 88 0.59 9.18 7.45
N GLY A 89 0.49 9.79 8.63
CA GLY A 89 -0.49 9.40 9.64
C GLY A 89 -0.07 8.15 10.40
N CYS A 90 -1.02 7.24 10.63
CA CYS A 90 -0.82 6.04 11.44
C CYS A 90 -1.61 4.85 10.89
N LEU A 91 -1.19 3.63 11.25
CA LEU A 91 -1.87 2.39 10.89
C LEU A 91 -3.06 2.12 11.82
N PRO A 92 -4.19 1.61 11.31
CA PRO A 92 -5.30 1.18 12.16
C PRO A 92 -4.86 0.20 13.24
N SER A 93 -5.22 0.46 14.50
CA SER A 93 -4.83 -0.37 15.65
C SER A 93 -5.35 -1.82 15.56
N ASN A 94 -6.41 -2.05 14.77
CA ASN A 94 -6.91 -3.39 14.43
C ASN A 94 -5.90 -4.27 13.69
N LEU A 95 -4.79 -3.73 13.19
CA LEU A 95 -3.70 -4.48 12.55
C LEU A 95 -2.63 -4.96 13.56
N ILE A 96 -2.65 -4.46 14.80
CA ILE A 96 -1.67 -4.84 15.83
C ILE A 96 -1.73 -6.36 16.09
N GLY A 97 -0.55 -6.99 16.11
CA GLY A 97 -0.41 -8.43 16.38
C GLY A 97 -0.93 -9.36 15.29
N ARG A 98 -1.30 -8.82 14.12
CA ARG A 98 -1.78 -9.60 12.97
C ARG A 98 -0.75 -9.72 11.86
N LEU A 99 0.07 -8.69 11.72
CA LEU A 99 1.11 -8.61 10.71
C LEU A 99 2.33 -9.41 11.17
N ASP A 100 2.95 -10.11 10.23
CA ASP A 100 4.19 -10.83 10.45
C ASP A 100 5.36 -9.84 10.41
N ASP A 101 6.10 -9.76 11.53
CA ASP A 101 7.21 -8.84 11.74
C ASP A 101 8.43 -9.13 10.84
N GLU A 102 8.55 -10.35 10.28
CA GLU A 102 9.68 -10.72 9.42
C GLU A 102 9.49 -10.25 7.97
N ILE A 103 8.25 -10.16 7.49
CA ILE A 103 7.93 -9.90 6.08
C ILE A 103 7.18 -8.59 5.83
N SER A 104 6.56 -8.01 6.85
CA SER A 104 5.85 -6.73 6.73
C SER A 104 6.84 -5.56 6.84
N ASP A 105 6.68 -4.57 5.98
CA ASP A 105 7.41 -3.30 6.08
C ASP A 105 6.42 -2.13 6.03
N LEU A 106 6.23 -1.51 7.19
CA LEU A 106 5.20 -0.50 7.41
C LEU A 106 5.66 0.91 7.04
N GLY A 107 6.86 1.07 6.46
CA GLY A 107 7.42 2.37 6.10
C GLY A 107 7.69 3.29 7.30
N GLY A 108 7.84 2.71 8.50
CA GLY A 108 8.06 3.45 9.74
C GLY A 108 6.83 4.17 10.31
N LEU A 109 5.63 3.90 9.78
CA LEU A 109 4.39 4.50 10.29
C LEU A 109 4.03 3.93 11.68
N PRO A 110 3.65 4.78 12.65
CA PRO A 110 3.17 4.31 13.95
C PRO A 110 1.76 3.71 13.84
N PHE A 111 1.33 2.92 14.82
CA PHE A 111 -0.08 2.56 14.97
C PHE A 111 -0.86 3.72 15.60
N CYS A 112 -2.11 3.90 15.16
CA CYS A 112 -3.03 4.86 15.75
C CYS A 112 -3.35 4.48 17.21
N PRO A 113 -3.62 5.47 18.07
CA PRO A 113 -3.97 5.25 19.47
C PRO A 113 -5.26 4.42 19.66
#